data_AF-J9BDC8-F1
#
_entry.id   AF-J9BDC8-F1
#
_cell.length_a   1.000
_cell.length_b   1.000
_cell.length_c   1.000
_cell.angle_alpha   90.00
_cell.angle_beta   90.00
_cell.angle_gamma   90.00
#
_symmetry.space_group_name_H-M   'P 1'
#
loop_
_entity.id
_entity.type
_entity.pdbx_description
1 polymer ?
#
loop_
_entity_poly.entity_id
_entity_poly.type
_entity_poly.pdbx_seq_one_letter_code
_entity_poly.pdbx_strand_id
1 'polypeptide(L)'
;MLSSAFSSANMKKEDEIANNPEISLLKTAESSVLPKANMDGKSPREIYLFSNFLSDAEVITFKSEAFDRLNDSRKNLIANGLSPLVCNLIGNISINTERTCFLLLLDAMIHCYKILAKRRFLLQTEWVQLQYPMIVLSKIRELFLPGEFICENSRSKRKLPVNLMVKDRLLAHILCLAIILDYENISLPITPWAKELGAAEPKITKMATALGCNVIAATAAEGVRLGTLRIARLVGPPQKSKKRFSGRSTAGRGR
;
A
#
# COMPACT_ATOMS: atom_id res chain seq x y z
N MET A 1 -49.00 60.56 10.65
CA MET A 1 -48.41 61.45 9.62
C MET A 1 -47.29 60.67 8.94
N LEU A 2 -47.50 60.28 7.67
CA LEU A 2 -46.69 60.71 6.51
C LEU A 2 -45.24 60.18 6.58
N SER A 3 -44.64 59.49 5.60
CA SER A 3 -44.97 59.24 4.20
C SER A 3 -43.80 58.46 3.57
N SER A 4 -44.13 57.54 2.66
CA SER A 4 -43.51 57.28 1.34
C SER A 4 -42.00 57.01 1.18
N ALA A 5 -41.75 55.99 0.35
CA ALA A 5 -40.52 55.69 -0.38
C ALA A 5 -40.11 56.78 -1.38
N PHE A 6 -38.82 56.82 -1.74
CA PHE A 6 -38.35 57.14 -3.09
C PHE A 6 -37.00 56.47 -3.39
N SER A 7 -36.97 55.80 -4.55
CA SER A 7 -35.82 55.28 -5.27
C SER A 7 -34.95 56.40 -5.86
N SER A 8 -33.67 56.10 -6.12
CA SER A 8 -32.88 56.42 -7.35
C SER A 8 -31.43 55.95 -7.12
N ALA A 9 -30.97 54.86 -7.74
CA ALA A 9 -30.33 54.79 -9.06
C ALA A 9 -28.89 55.37 -9.11
N ASN A 10 -27.87 54.50 -9.16
CA ASN A 10 -26.88 54.54 -10.24
C ASN A 10 -25.95 53.31 -10.33
N MET A 11 -26.02 52.71 -11.52
CA MET A 11 -25.00 52.03 -12.35
C MET A 11 -23.67 51.51 -11.75
N LYS A 12 -23.50 50.20 -11.99
CA LYS A 12 -22.30 49.48 -12.49
C LYS A 12 -20.94 49.69 -11.80
N LYS A 13 -20.45 48.60 -11.19
CA LYS A 13 -19.15 48.01 -11.52
C LYS A 13 -19.16 46.52 -11.18
N GLU A 14 -18.93 45.70 -12.21
CA GLU A 14 -18.44 44.34 -12.08
C GLU A 14 -17.06 44.43 -11.44
N ASP A 15 -16.88 43.73 -10.31
CA ASP A 15 -15.57 43.34 -9.84
C ASP A 15 -15.64 41.86 -9.48
N GLU A 16 -14.82 41.09 -10.19
CA GLU A 16 -14.50 39.69 -9.93
C GLU A 16 -14.04 39.53 -8.49
N ILE A 17 -14.76 38.73 -7.70
CA ILE A 17 -14.27 38.24 -6.42
C ILE A 17 -14.27 36.72 -6.45
N ALA A 18 -13.09 36.20 -6.80
CA ALA A 18 -12.44 35.05 -6.18
C ALA A 18 -13.35 33.93 -5.65
N ASN A 19 -13.78 33.04 -6.54
CA ASN A 19 -14.14 31.68 -6.13
C ASN A 19 -12.85 30.90 -5.82
N ASN A 20 -12.33 31.06 -4.61
CA ASN A 20 -11.50 30.04 -3.97
C ASN A 20 -12.43 28.97 -3.41
N PRO A 21 -12.54 27.76 -4.00
CA PRO A 21 -13.14 26.66 -3.29
C PRO A 21 -12.17 26.21 -2.19
N GLU A 22 -12.43 26.75 -1.00
CA GLU A 22 -12.35 26.07 0.30
C GLU A 22 -11.66 24.70 0.27
N ILE A 23 -10.42 24.71 0.75
CA ILE A 23 -9.88 23.79 1.76
C ILE A 23 -10.64 22.46 1.79
N SER A 24 -10.14 21.51 1.00
CA SER A 24 -10.58 20.12 0.96
C SER A 24 -10.63 19.55 2.38
N LEU A 25 -11.84 19.61 2.94
CA LEU A 25 -12.23 19.10 4.23
C LEU A 25 -11.89 17.60 4.29
N LEU A 26 -11.03 17.27 5.24
CA LEU A 26 -10.79 15.92 5.75
C LEU A 26 -10.32 14.92 4.69
N LYS A 27 -8.98 14.79 4.56
CA LYS A 27 -8.38 13.52 4.17
C LYS A 27 -8.91 12.44 5.12
N THR A 28 -9.98 11.75 4.72
CA THR A 28 -10.50 10.56 5.40
C THR A 28 -9.31 9.67 5.75
N ALA A 29 -9.15 9.27 7.01
CA ALA A 29 -7.97 8.56 7.50
C ALA A 29 -7.61 7.30 6.67
N GLU A 30 -8.59 6.72 5.94
CA GLU A 30 -8.40 5.64 4.96
C GLU A 30 -7.51 6.04 3.77
N SER A 31 -7.56 7.30 3.32
CA SER A 31 -6.71 7.84 2.23
C SER A 31 -5.23 7.89 2.62
N SER A 32 -4.90 7.82 3.91
CA SER A 32 -3.51 7.84 4.36
C SER A 32 -2.89 6.45 4.42
N VAL A 33 -3.68 5.36 4.45
CA VAL A 33 -3.17 3.99 4.59
C VAL A 33 -2.85 3.35 3.24
N LEU A 34 -3.71 3.55 2.25
CA LEU A 34 -3.54 2.94 0.93
C LEU A 34 -2.51 3.72 0.09
N PRO A 35 -1.76 3.06 -0.81
CA PRO A 35 -0.94 3.73 -1.81
C PRO A 35 -1.78 4.66 -2.69
N LYS A 36 -1.14 5.70 -3.24
CA LYS A 36 -1.80 6.64 -4.16
C LYS A 36 -2.24 5.90 -5.44
N ALA A 37 -3.55 5.78 -5.63
CA ALA A 37 -4.12 5.21 -6.83
C ALA A 37 -4.37 6.29 -7.90
N ASN A 38 -4.16 5.94 -9.16
CA ASN A 38 -4.67 6.66 -10.31
C ASN A 38 -6.15 6.32 -10.49
N MET A 39 -7.02 7.26 -10.12
CA MET A 39 -8.47 7.08 -10.19
C MET A 39 -9.00 7.06 -11.62
N ASP A 40 -8.23 7.58 -12.58
CA ASP A 40 -8.59 7.67 -14.00
C ASP A 40 -8.01 6.52 -14.82
N GLY A 41 -7.31 5.57 -14.18
CA GLY A 41 -6.71 4.41 -14.82
C GLY A 41 -7.77 3.54 -15.48
N LYS A 42 -7.60 3.28 -16.78
CA LYS A 42 -8.55 2.49 -17.59
C LYS A 42 -8.20 1.01 -17.62
N SER A 43 -6.94 0.68 -17.35
CA SER A 43 -6.44 -0.68 -17.22
C SER A 43 -5.95 -0.96 -15.78
N PRO A 44 -5.99 -2.22 -15.30
CA PRO A 44 -5.50 -2.53 -13.96
C PRO A 44 -4.04 -2.11 -13.71
N ARG A 45 -3.22 -2.06 -14.76
CA ARG A 45 -1.80 -1.66 -14.69
C ARG A 45 -1.62 -0.17 -14.41
N GLU A 46 -2.58 0.65 -14.79
CA GLU A 46 -2.49 2.11 -14.65
C GLU A 46 -2.89 2.59 -13.25
N ILE A 47 -3.54 1.74 -12.45
CA ILE A 47 -4.09 2.12 -11.14
C ILE A 47 -2.97 2.43 -10.16
N TYR A 48 -1.92 1.62 -10.12
CA TYR A 48 -0.79 1.80 -9.21
C TYR A 48 0.50 1.82 -9.99
N LEU A 49 1.26 2.90 -9.85
CA LEU A 49 2.50 3.11 -10.58
C LEU A 49 3.71 2.77 -9.71
N PHE A 50 4.76 2.26 -10.34
CA PHE A 50 6.05 1.99 -9.69
C PHE A 50 6.69 3.26 -9.10
N SER A 51 6.43 4.42 -9.70
CA SER A 51 6.87 5.73 -9.20
C SER A 51 6.33 6.10 -7.82
N ASN A 52 5.28 5.42 -7.35
CA ASN A 52 4.79 5.55 -5.97
C ASN A 52 5.74 4.94 -4.93
N PHE A 53 6.68 4.08 -5.35
CA PHE A 53 7.56 3.32 -4.48
C PHE A 53 9.01 3.79 -4.57
N LEU A 54 9.51 3.99 -5.80
CA LEU A 54 10.86 4.48 -6.07
C LEU A 54 10.78 5.45 -7.24
N SER A 55 11.54 6.55 -7.13
CA SER A 55 11.77 7.45 -8.25
C SER A 55 12.73 6.84 -9.26
N ASP A 56 12.67 7.31 -10.51
CA ASP A 56 13.57 6.85 -11.57
C ASP A 56 15.04 7.08 -11.21
N ALA A 57 15.35 8.18 -10.53
CA ALA A 57 16.70 8.47 -10.04
C ALA A 57 17.18 7.43 -9.01
N GLU A 58 16.33 7.03 -8.07
CA GLU A 58 16.65 5.95 -7.12
C GLU A 58 16.90 4.65 -7.89
N VAL A 59 15.97 4.25 -8.78
CA VAL A 59 16.09 3.03 -9.59
C VAL A 59 17.40 3.01 -10.38
N ILE A 60 17.74 4.09 -11.09
CA ILE A 60 18.98 4.19 -11.86
C ILE A 60 20.21 4.00 -10.97
N THR A 61 20.18 4.55 -9.75
CA THR A 61 21.33 4.53 -8.84
C THR A 61 21.63 3.14 -8.29
N PHE A 62 20.62 2.32 -7.97
CA PHE A 62 20.85 1.03 -7.28
C PHE A 62 20.45 -0.22 -8.06
N LYS A 63 19.97 -0.11 -9.31
CA LYS A 63 19.59 -1.26 -10.13
C LYS A 63 20.67 -2.32 -10.29
N SER A 64 21.94 -1.91 -10.42
CA SER A 64 23.06 -2.87 -10.56
C SER A 64 23.25 -3.67 -9.27
N GLU A 65 23.28 -3.01 -8.11
CA GLU A 65 23.39 -3.68 -6.81
C GLU A 65 22.18 -4.59 -6.54
N ALA A 66 20.96 -4.15 -6.90
CA ALA A 66 19.76 -4.96 -6.76
C ALA A 66 19.77 -6.18 -7.68
N PHE A 67 20.27 -6.04 -8.91
CA PHE A 67 20.45 -7.14 -9.83
C PHE A 67 21.42 -8.17 -9.28
N ASP A 68 22.62 -7.76 -8.87
CA ASP A 68 23.65 -8.67 -8.36
C ASP A 68 23.18 -9.47 -7.14
N ARG A 69 22.41 -8.84 -6.24
CA ARG A 69 21.84 -9.50 -5.05
C ARG A 69 20.76 -10.53 -5.37
N LEU A 70 20.00 -10.33 -6.44
CA LEU A 70 18.92 -11.23 -6.85
C LEU A 70 19.36 -12.23 -7.94
N ASN A 71 20.55 -12.04 -8.50
CA ASN A 71 21.14 -12.91 -9.52
C ASN A 71 21.87 -14.11 -8.89
N ASP A 72 21.14 -14.84 -8.05
CA ASP A 72 21.62 -16.09 -7.44
C ASP A 72 20.52 -17.15 -7.55
N SER A 73 20.88 -18.41 -7.31
CA SER A 73 19.93 -19.51 -7.29
C SER A 73 18.86 -19.29 -6.21
N ARG A 74 17.63 -19.70 -6.53
CA ARG A 74 16.49 -19.64 -5.59
C ARG A 74 16.81 -20.24 -4.22
N LYS A 75 17.59 -21.33 -4.17
CA LYS A 75 17.98 -21.99 -2.92
C LYS A 75 18.85 -21.08 -2.05
N ASN A 76 19.85 -20.43 -2.64
CA ASN A 76 20.75 -19.52 -1.95
C ASN A 76 20.02 -18.25 -1.49
N LEU A 77 19.15 -17.68 -2.34
CA LEU A 77 18.36 -16.51 -1.97
C LEU A 77 17.49 -16.76 -0.74
N ILE A 78 16.80 -17.91 -0.68
CA ILE A 78 15.98 -18.29 0.47
C ILE A 78 16.85 -18.55 1.71
N ALA A 79 18.02 -19.19 1.55
CA ALA A 79 18.96 -19.43 2.63
C ALA A 79 19.51 -18.11 3.23
N ASN A 80 19.70 -17.10 2.38
CA ASN A 80 20.10 -15.75 2.76
C ASN A 80 18.94 -14.91 3.35
N GLY A 81 17.75 -15.50 3.49
CA GLY A 81 16.60 -14.88 4.15
C GLY A 81 15.61 -14.18 3.22
N LEU A 82 15.78 -14.26 1.89
CA LEU A 82 14.81 -13.71 0.94
C LEU A 82 13.48 -14.46 1.03
N SER A 83 12.38 -13.73 0.98
CA SER A 83 11.04 -14.32 1.06
C SER A 83 10.79 -15.29 -0.10
N PRO A 84 10.29 -16.51 0.15
CA PRO A 84 9.92 -17.45 -0.91
C PRO A 84 8.88 -16.90 -1.89
N LEU A 85 8.03 -15.97 -1.45
CA LEU A 85 7.06 -15.30 -2.31
C LEU A 85 7.71 -14.32 -3.27
N VAL A 86 8.73 -13.58 -2.81
CA VAL A 86 9.52 -12.70 -3.68
C VAL A 86 10.29 -13.53 -4.71
N CYS A 87 10.87 -14.67 -4.32
CA CYS A 87 11.50 -15.60 -5.25
C CYS A 87 10.56 -16.06 -6.38
N ASN A 88 9.27 -16.27 -6.09
CA ASN A 88 8.28 -16.63 -7.10
C ASN A 88 8.00 -15.50 -8.11
N LEU A 89 8.29 -14.24 -7.74
CA LEU A 89 8.08 -13.06 -8.57
C LEU A 89 9.32 -12.63 -9.37
N ILE A 90 10.50 -13.21 -9.10
CA ILE A 90 11.77 -12.84 -9.76
C ILE A 90 11.66 -13.02 -11.29
N GLY A 91 11.11 -14.17 -11.74
CA GLY A 91 11.03 -14.49 -13.17
C GLY A 91 12.42 -14.44 -13.83
N ASN A 92 12.49 -13.95 -15.07
CA ASN A 92 13.76 -13.67 -15.74
C ASN A 92 14.17 -12.20 -15.55
N ILE A 93 15.02 -11.95 -14.56
CA ILE A 93 15.49 -10.60 -14.20
C ILE A 93 16.33 -9.92 -15.28
N SER A 94 16.93 -10.67 -16.21
CA SER A 94 17.73 -10.10 -17.30
C SER A 94 16.89 -9.33 -18.32
N ILE A 95 15.58 -9.57 -18.36
CA ILE A 95 14.65 -8.87 -19.25
C ILE A 95 14.36 -7.46 -18.73
N ASN A 96 14.28 -7.28 -17.41
CA ASN A 96 13.99 -6.00 -16.79
C ASN A 96 14.77 -5.86 -15.48
N THR A 97 15.92 -5.21 -15.56
CA THR A 97 16.79 -4.98 -14.42
C THR A 97 16.20 -3.99 -13.42
N GLU A 98 15.33 -3.08 -13.83
CA GLU A 98 14.68 -2.13 -12.91
C GLU A 98 13.70 -2.85 -11.96
N ARG A 99 13.11 -3.96 -12.41
CA ARG A 99 12.23 -4.80 -11.60
C ARG A 99 12.92 -5.32 -10.33
N THR A 100 14.23 -5.55 -10.37
CA THR A 100 15.00 -6.06 -9.21
C THR A 100 14.97 -5.07 -8.04
N CYS A 101 14.96 -3.77 -8.34
CA CYS A 101 14.84 -2.71 -7.35
C CYS A 101 13.55 -2.85 -6.52
N PHE A 102 12.43 -3.05 -7.20
CA PHE A 102 11.12 -3.19 -6.60
C PHE A 102 10.96 -4.53 -5.86
N LEU A 103 11.55 -5.61 -6.38
CA LEU A 103 11.57 -6.92 -5.70
C LEU A 103 12.34 -6.85 -4.38
N LEU A 104 13.49 -6.17 -4.36
CA LEU A 104 14.30 -6.01 -3.16
C LEU A 104 13.62 -5.09 -2.13
N LEU A 105 12.97 -4.02 -2.59
CA LEU A 105 12.14 -3.18 -1.74
C LEU A 105 10.97 -3.96 -1.12
N LEU A 106 10.28 -4.77 -1.93
CA LEU A 106 9.19 -5.63 -1.46
C LEU A 106 9.67 -6.59 -0.37
N ASP A 107 10.81 -7.25 -0.56
CA ASP A 107 11.38 -8.16 0.43
C ASP A 107 11.72 -7.44 1.74
N ALA A 108 12.38 -6.29 1.66
CA ALA A 108 12.71 -5.48 2.83
C ALA A 108 11.44 -5.01 3.59
N MET A 109 10.39 -4.65 2.86
CA MET A 109 9.09 -4.30 3.46
C MET A 109 8.44 -5.51 4.15
N ILE A 110 8.48 -6.70 3.55
CA ILE A 110 8.00 -7.96 4.16
C ILE A 110 8.78 -8.24 5.45
N HIS A 111 10.10 -8.13 5.42
CA HIS A 111 10.96 -8.33 6.59
C HIS A 111 10.57 -7.36 7.72
N CYS A 112 10.46 -6.07 7.42
CA CYS A 112 10.01 -5.06 8.38
C CYS A 112 8.60 -5.37 8.93
N TYR A 113 7.68 -5.79 8.07
CA TYR A 113 6.33 -6.15 8.51
C TYR A 113 6.32 -7.33 9.45
N LYS A 114 7.10 -8.39 9.18
CA LYS A 114 7.20 -9.58 10.04
C LYS A 114 7.75 -9.24 11.43
N ILE A 115 8.73 -8.33 11.49
CA ILE A 115 9.26 -7.79 12.76
C ILE A 115 8.17 -7.06 13.54
N LEU A 116 7.38 -6.22 12.86
CA LEU A 116 6.29 -5.45 13.44
C LEU A 116 5.02 -6.27 13.67
N ALA A 117 4.83 -7.40 13.02
CA ALA A 117 3.62 -8.22 13.17
C ALA A 117 3.43 -8.62 14.63
N LYS A 118 4.54 -8.97 15.30
CA LYS A 118 4.61 -9.43 16.69
C LYS A 118 4.57 -8.31 17.73
N ARG A 119 4.88 -7.06 17.38
CA ARG A 119 5.03 -5.94 18.34
C ARG A 119 4.78 -4.56 17.73
N ARG A 120 4.52 -3.56 18.58
CA ARG A 120 4.26 -2.17 18.15
C ARG A 120 5.51 -1.27 18.20
N PHE A 121 6.69 -1.86 18.01
CA PHE A 121 7.95 -1.12 17.98
C PHE A 121 9.01 -1.88 17.18
N LEU A 122 10.03 -1.16 16.74
CA LEU A 122 11.23 -1.69 16.09
C LEU A 122 12.45 -1.39 16.96
N LEU A 123 13.34 -2.36 17.19
CA LEU A 123 14.60 -2.10 17.90
C LEU A 123 15.66 -1.58 16.94
N GLN A 124 16.52 -0.66 17.43
CA GLN A 124 17.62 -0.15 16.62
C GLN A 124 18.59 -1.25 16.19
N THR A 125 18.88 -2.21 17.06
CA THR A 125 19.76 -3.34 16.75
C THR A 125 19.24 -4.18 15.59
N GLU A 126 17.92 -4.38 15.52
CA GLU A 126 17.30 -5.16 14.45
C GLU A 126 17.31 -4.41 13.13
N TRP A 127 17.09 -3.09 13.17
CA TRP A 127 17.18 -2.24 12.00
C TRP A 127 18.58 -2.19 11.41
N VAL A 128 19.62 -2.06 12.25
CA VAL A 128 21.02 -2.02 11.81
C VAL A 128 21.50 -3.38 11.29
N GLN A 129 20.89 -4.47 11.74
CA GLN A 129 21.19 -5.83 11.25
C GLN A 129 20.54 -6.14 9.89
N LEU A 130 19.64 -5.29 9.39
CA LEU A 130 19.03 -5.49 8.08
C LEU A 130 20.06 -5.32 6.97
N GLN A 131 20.29 -6.38 6.21
CA GLN A 131 21.27 -6.41 5.13
C GLN A 131 20.66 -5.95 3.79
N TYR A 132 20.05 -4.76 3.73
CA TYR A 132 19.54 -4.17 2.49
C TYR A 132 20.33 -2.92 2.08
N PRO A 133 20.33 -2.54 0.79
CA PRO A 133 20.96 -1.29 0.35
C PRO A 133 20.39 -0.09 1.10
N MET A 134 21.23 0.90 1.37
CA MET A 134 20.82 2.09 2.14
C MET A 134 19.65 2.83 1.49
N ILE A 135 19.56 2.85 0.15
CA ILE A 135 18.43 3.47 -0.55
C ILE A 135 17.10 2.79 -0.17
N VAL A 136 17.08 1.46 -0.09
CA VAL A 136 15.89 0.69 0.32
C VAL A 136 15.51 0.99 1.77
N LEU A 137 16.49 0.96 2.68
CA LEU A 137 16.26 1.22 4.10
C LEU A 137 15.78 2.65 4.36
N SER A 138 16.41 3.64 3.70
CA SER A 138 16.01 5.04 3.75
C SER A 138 14.59 5.22 3.23
N LYS A 139 14.21 4.54 2.14
CA LYS A 139 12.86 4.61 1.60
C LYS A 139 11.80 4.07 2.55
N ILE A 140 12.06 2.92 3.18
CA ILE A 140 11.16 2.35 4.19
C ILE A 140 11.00 3.28 5.38
N ARG A 141 12.10 3.92 5.81
CA ARG A 141 12.11 4.93 6.87
C ARG A 141 11.21 6.12 6.56
N GLU A 142 11.40 6.69 5.38
CA GLU A 142 10.64 7.83 4.89
C GLU A 142 9.13 7.51 4.80
N LEU A 143 8.78 6.37 4.22
CA LEU A 143 7.38 6.03 3.92
C LEU A 143 6.58 5.53 5.14
N PHE A 144 7.23 4.75 6.02
CA PHE A 144 6.51 3.97 7.04
C PHE A 144 7.01 4.20 8.46
N LEU A 145 8.28 4.55 8.69
CA LEU A 145 8.86 4.57 10.03
C LEU A 145 9.34 5.97 10.44
N PRO A 146 8.42 6.96 10.48
CA PRO A 146 8.78 8.32 10.87
C PRO A 146 9.21 8.38 12.33
N GLY A 147 10.14 9.28 12.63
CA GLY A 147 10.62 9.54 13.99
C GLY A 147 11.93 8.84 14.34
N GLU A 148 12.34 9.00 15.59
CA GLU A 148 13.66 8.60 16.07
C GLU A 148 13.61 7.40 17.01
N PHE A 149 14.74 6.69 17.08
CA PHE A 149 14.91 5.65 18.08
C PHE A 149 15.10 6.30 19.46
N ILE A 150 14.08 6.18 20.31
CA ILE A 150 14.08 6.74 21.65
C ILE A 150 14.50 5.69 22.68
N CYS A 151 15.08 6.17 23.77
CA CYS A 151 15.41 5.37 24.93
C CYS A 151 14.60 5.87 26.13
N GLU A 152 13.80 5.02 26.76
CA GLU A 152 13.01 5.43 27.94
C GLU A 152 13.89 5.61 29.17
N ASN A 153 15.02 4.89 29.26
CA ASN A 153 16.01 4.96 30.33
C ASN A 153 17.38 4.56 29.79
N SER A 154 18.49 5.03 30.39
CA SER A 154 19.87 4.74 29.93
C SER A 154 20.24 3.25 29.80
N ARG A 155 19.52 2.36 30.48
CA ARG A 155 19.69 0.89 30.39
C ARG A 155 18.78 0.20 29.37
N SER A 156 17.80 0.92 28.80
CA SER A 156 16.83 0.35 27.88
C SER A 156 17.39 0.24 26.46
N LYS A 157 16.88 -0.71 25.69
CA LYS A 157 17.18 -0.78 24.26
C LYS A 157 16.46 0.36 23.55
N ARG A 158 17.18 1.04 22.64
CA ARG A 158 16.60 2.08 21.79
C ARG A 158 15.54 1.48 20.87
N LYS A 159 14.33 2.03 20.92
CA LYS A 159 13.14 1.53 20.22
C LYS A 159 12.43 2.66 19.47
N LEU A 160 11.91 2.34 18.30
CA LEU A 160 11.04 3.22 17.54
C LEU A 160 9.60 2.73 17.74
N PRO A 161 8.75 3.48 18.45
CA PRO A 161 7.34 3.11 18.58
C PRO A 161 6.64 3.23 17.23
N VAL A 162 5.81 2.23 16.92
CA VAL A 162 5.08 2.13 15.65
C VAL A 162 3.60 1.95 15.94
N ASN A 163 2.78 2.89 15.45
CA ASN A 163 1.33 2.83 15.61
C ASN A 163 0.70 1.76 14.67
N LEU A 164 -0.56 1.40 14.93
CA LEU A 164 -1.26 0.39 14.14
C LEU A 164 -1.48 0.85 12.68
N MET A 165 -1.72 2.14 12.47
CA MET A 165 -1.95 2.74 11.16
C MET A 165 -0.75 2.56 10.22
N VAL A 166 0.47 2.72 10.73
CA VAL A 166 1.72 2.45 10.00
C VAL A 166 1.82 0.98 9.60
N LYS A 167 1.48 0.06 10.50
CA LYS A 167 1.48 -1.38 10.17
C LYS A 167 0.50 -1.68 9.04
N ASP A 168 -0.69 -1.10 9.09
CA ASP A 168 -1.69 -1.30 8.03
C ASP A 168 -1.27 -0.62 6.72
N ARG A 169 -0.61 0.54 6.80
CA ARG A 169 -0.04 1.23 5.63
C ARG A 169 1.04 0.37 4.98
N LEU A 170 1.98 -0.14 5.77
CA LEU A 170 3.04 -1.03 5.29
C LEU A 170 2.45 -2.28 4.63
N LEU A 171 1.44 -2.91 5.26
CA LEU A 171 0.73 -4.04 4.67
C LEU A 171 0.10 -3.69 3.31
N ALA A 172 -0.61 -2.56 3.24
CA ALA A 172 -1.25 -2.12 2.00
C ALA A 172 -0.23 -1.93 0.86
N HIS A 173 0.93 -1.33 1.17
CA HIS A 173 1.98 -1.10 0.19
C HIS A 173 2.70 -2.40 -0.22
N ILE A 174 2.90 -3.35 0.70
CA ILE A 174 3.42 -4.69 0.38
C ILE A 174 2.50 -5.39 -0.63
N LEU A 175 1.20 -5.47 -0.32
CA LEU A 175 0.24 -6.16 -1.17
C LEU A 175 0.11 -5.47 -2.52
N CYS A 176 0.08 -4.14 -2.54
CA CYS A 176 0.04 -3.36 -3.77
C CYS A 176 1.26 -3.61 -4.66
N LEU A 177 2.48 -3.54 -4.08
CA LEU A 177 3.71 -3.75 -4.84
C LEU A 177 3.80 -5.18 -5.38
N ALA A 178 3.40 -6.17 -4.58
CA ALA A 178 3.32 -7.55 -5.01
C ALA A 178 2.37 -7.77 -6.20
N ILE A 179 1.19 -7.13 -6.16
CA ILE A 179 0.19 -7.21 -7.24
C ILE A 179 0.73 -6.63 -8.55
N ILE A 180 1.36 -5.44 -8.52
CA ILE A 180 1.89 -4.82 -9.74
C ILE A 180 3.16 -5.49 -10.25
N LEU A 181 3.89 -6.19 -9.37
CA LEU A 181 5.02 -7.03 -9.76
C LEU A 181 4.55 -8.31 -10.47
N ASP A 182 3.38 -8.87 -10.16
CA ASP A 182 2.78 -9.97 -10.93
C ASP A 182 2.28 -9.46 -12.29
N TYR A 183 3.21 -9.26 -13.23
CA TYR A 183 2.95 -8.59 -14.50
C TYR A 183 1.93 -9.35 -15.35
N GLU A 184 1.87 -10.67 -15.27
CA GLU A 184 0.96 -11.46 -16.12
C GLU A 184 -0.48 -11.42 -15.62
N ASN A 185 -0.69 -11.64 -14.32
CA ASN A 185 -2.03 -11.88 -13.78
C ASN A 185 -2.54 -10.73 -12.91
N ILE A 186 -1.67 -9.79 -12.51
CA ILE A 186 -1.96 -8.65 -11.62
C ILE A 186 -2.78 -9.12 -10.41
N SER A 187 -2.25 -10.17 -9.77
CA SER A 187 -2.98 -10.99 -8.82
C SER A 187 -2.16 -11.32 -7.57
N LEU A 188 -2.87 -11.73 -6.52
CA LEU A 188 -2.28 -12.09 -5.24
C LEU A 188 -3.00 -13.31 -4.63
N PRO A 189 -2.33 -14.46 -4.49
CA PRO A 189 -2.92 -15.63 -3.83
C PRO A 189 -3.03 -15.39 -2.33
N ILE A 190 -4.24 -15.42 -1.77
CA ILE A 190 -4.50 -14.96 -0.40
C ILE A 190 -3.75 -15.78 0.67
N THR A 191 -3.82 -17.12 0.60
CA THR A 191 -3.29 -18.00 1.65
C THR A 191 -1.76 -17.92 1.79
N PRO A 192 -0.95 -18.01 0.72
CA PRO A 192 0.51 -17.87 0.84
C PRO A 192 0.94 -16.53 1.43
N TRP A 193 0.32 -15.43 0.99
CA TRP A 193 0.63 -14.09 1.48
C TRP A 193 0.22 -13.89 2.94
N ALA A 194 -0.93 -14.42 3.35
CA ALA A 194 -1.35 -14.43 4.75
C ALA A 194 -0.34 -15.17 5.64
N LYS A 195 0.13 -16.35 5.19
CA LYS A 195 1.12 -17.16 5.90
C LYS A 195 2.47 -16.45 6.02
N GLU A 196 2.98 -15.91 4.91
CA GLU A 196 4.29 -15.24 4.87
C GLU A 196 4.33 -14.01 5.79
N LEU A 197 3.25 -13.23 5.80
CA LEU A 197 3.13 -12.01 6.60
C LEU A 197 2.69 -12.27 8.05
N GLY A 198 2.32 -13.50 8.39
CA GLY A 198 1.76 -13.84 9.71
C GLY A 198 0.46 -13.09 10.01
N ALA A 199 -0.35 -12.84 8.99
CA ALA A 199 -1.62 -12.13 9.09
C ALA A 199 -2.80 -13.07 8.81
N ALA A 200 -3.96 -12.81 9.42
CA ALA A 200 -5.16 -13.60 9.15
C ALA A 200 -5.64 -13.37 7.71
N GLU A 201 -6.06 -14.42 7.00
CA GLU A 201 -6.57 -14.30 5.62
C GLU A 201 -7.68 -13.24 5.45
N PRO A 202 -8.65 -13.09 6.38
CA PRO A 202 -9.67 -12.04 6.27
C PRO A 202 -9.07 -10.63 6.26
N LYS A 203 -7.93 -10.41 6.93
CA LYS A 203 -7.22 -9.12 6.90
C LYS A 203 -6.60 -8.87 5.54
N ILE A 204 -5.95 -9.88 4.96
CA ILE A 204 -5.39 -9.79 3.60
C ILE A 204 -6.50 -9.56 2.57
N THR A 205 -7.61 -10.30 2.68
CA THR A 205 -8.79 -10.12 1.82
C THR A 205 -9.35 -8.70 1.90
N LYS A 206 -9.59 -8.18 3.11
CA LYS A 206 -10.09 -6.81 3.30
C LYS A 206 -9.15 -5.76 2.71
N MET A 207 -7.84 -5.91 2.93
CA MET A 207 -6.84 -4.98 2.40
C MET A 207 -6.77 -5.04 0.87
N ALA A 208 -6.78 -6.24 0.28
CA ALA A 208 -6.82 -6.41 -1.17
C ALA A 208 -8.08 -5.79 -1.80
N THR A 209 -9.25 -5.99 -1.19
CA THR A 209 -10.49 -5.35 -1.65
C THR A 209 -10.41 -3.83 -1.53
N ALA A 210 -9.80 -3.29 -0.47
CA ALA A 210 -9.57 -1.86 -0.32
C ALA A 210 -8.62 -1.29 -1.39
N LEU A 211 -7.67 -2.09 -1.90
CA LEU A 211 -6.82 -1.75 -3.04
C LEU A 211 -7.56 -1.80 -4.40
N GLY A 212 -8.84 -2.17 -4.43
CA GLY A 212 -9.60 -2.31 -5.67
C GLY A 212 -9.50 -3.71 -6.32
N CYS A 213 -9.05 -4.71 -5.57
CA CYS A 213 -9.09 -6.09 -6.05
C CYS A 213 -10.47 -6.73 -5.90
N ASN A 214 -10.85 -7.52 -6.90
CA ASN A 214 -11.91 -8.51 -6.75
C ASN A 214 -11.32 -9.82 -6.23
N VAL A 215 -11.94 -10.42 -5.21
CA VAL A 215 -11.47 -11.67 -4.61
C VAL A 215 -12.34 -12.81 -5.10
N ILE A 216 -11.74 -13.70 -5.89
CA ILE A 216 -12.41 -14.83 -6.54
C ILE A 216 -11.87 -16.16 -6.00
N ALA A 217 -12.65 -17.23 -6.17
CA ALA A 217 -12.18 -18.58 -5.93
C ALA A 217 -11.09 -18.93 -6.97
N ALA A 218 -10.03 -19.60 -6.51
CA ALA A 218 -9.01 -20.14 -7.41
C ALA A 218 -9.61 -21.31 -8.21
N THR A 219 -9.25 -21.42 -9.48
CA THR A 219 -9.52 -22.66 -10.23
C THR A 219 -8.72 -23.82 -9.63
N ALA A 220 -9.10 -25.07 -9.89
CA ALA A 220 -8.39 -26.23 -9.35
C ALA A 220 -6.89 -26.22 -9.71
N ALA A 221 -6.56 -25.87 -10.96
CA ALA A 221 -5.17 -25.78 -11.43
C ALA A 221 -4.40 -24.65 -10.73
N GLU A 222 -4.99 -23.46 -10.60
CA GLU A 222 -4.36 -22.35 -9.88
C GLU A 222 -4.21 -22.65 -8.39
N GLY A 223 -5.19 -23.32 -7.78
CA GLY A 223 -5.18 -23.60 -6.35
C GLY A 223 -4.06 -24.55 -5.96
N VAL A 224 -3.79 -25.56 -6.80
CA VAL A 224 -2.64 -26.46 -6.62
C VAL A 224 -1.33 -25.71 -6.87
N ARG A 225 -1.23 -24.95 -7.96
CA ARG A 225 0.00 -24.23 -8.35
C ARG A 225 0.41 -23.17 -7.34
N LEU A 226 -0.56 -22.40 -6.84
CA LEU A 226 -0.33 -21.25 -5.97
C LEU A 226 -0.57 -21.58 -4.48
N GLY A 227 -1.08 -22.77 -4.16
CA GLY A 227 -1.37 -23.17 -2.77
C GLY A 227 -2.43 -22.29 -2.11
N THR A 228 -3.49 -21.93 -2.82
CA THR A 228 -4.57 -21.05 -2.31
C THR A 228 -5.94 -21.47 -2.82
N LEU A 229 -6.99 -21.19 -2.05
CA LEU A 229 -8.38 -21.31 -2.51
C LEU A 229 -8.93 -20.00 -3.04
N ARG A 230 -8.26 -18.87 -2.75
CA ARG A 230 -8.74 -17.53 -3.11
C ARG A 230 -7.61 -16.70 -3.70
N ILE A 231 -7.94 -15.93 -4.74
CA ILE A 231 -7.02 -15.04 -5.43
C ILE A 231 -7.65 -13.66 -5.48
N ALA A 232 -6.91 -12.64 -5.06
CA ALA A 232 -7.25 -11.25 -5.31
C ALA A 232 -6.70 -10.84 -6.68
N ARG A 233 -7.54 -10.32 -7.58
CA ARG A 233 -7.12 -9.76 -8.86
C ARG A 233 -7.49 -8.29 -8.92
N LEU A 234 -6.55 -7.43 -9.30
CA LEU A 234 -6.83 -6.00 -9.45
C LEU A 234 -7.74 -5.77 -10.66
N VAL A 235 -8.87 -5.11 -10.46
CA VAL A 235 -9.86 -4.88 -11.52
C VAL A 235 -10.09 -3.40 -11.83
N GLY A 236 -9.80 -2.51 -10.88
CA GLY A 236 -10.11 -1.09 -11.00
C GLY A 236 -9.60 -0.33 -9.77
N PRO A 237 -9.60 1.02 -9.81
CA PRO A 237 -9.19 1.81 -8.68
C PRO A 237 -10.09 1.57 -7.45
N PRO A 238 -9.57 1.80 -6.22
CA PRO A 238 -10.33 1.71 -4.99
C PRO A 238 -11.68 2.43 -5.08
N GLN A 239 -12.77 1.70 -4.85
CA GLN A 239 -14.11 2.29 -4.87
C GLN A 239 -14.43 2.88 -3.51
N LYS A 240 -14.97 4.11 -3.47
CA LYS A 240 -15.56 4.66 -2.25
C LYS A 240 -16.70 3.74 -1.85
N SER A 241 -16.69 3.26 -0.60
CA SER A 241 -17.71 2.36 -0.09
C SER A 241 -19.10 2.98 -0.31
N LYS A 242 -19.88 2.42 -1.25
CA LYS A 242 -21.31 2.73 -1.32
C LYS A 242 -21.89 2.19 -0.02
N LYS A 243 -22.18 3.05 0.95
CA LYS A 243 -23.01 2.71 2.11
C LYS A 243 -24.24 2.00 1.55
N ARG A 244 -24.34 0.68 1.73
CA ARG A 244 -25.59 -0.04 1.50
C ARG A 244 -26.55 0.50 2.57
N PHE A 245 -27.38 1.46 2.19
CA PHE A 245 -28.61 1.73 2.94
C PHE A 245 -29.44 0.46 2.86
N SER A 246 -29.29 -0.42 3.85
CA SER A 246 -30.27 -1.47 4.11
C SER A 246 -31.54 -0.75 4.59
N GLY A 247 -32.44 -0.44 3.66
CA GLY A 247 -33.78 0.01 3.99
C GLY A 247 -34.42 -1.02 4.89
N ARG A 248 -34.53 -0.70 6.18
CA ARG A 248 -35.34 -1.44 7.13
C ARG A 248 -36.78 -1.12 6.76
N SER A 249 -37.38 -1.91 5.88
CA SER A 249 -38.83 -1.85 5.64
C SER A 249 -39.51 -2.13 6.97
N THR A 250 -39.99 -1.06 7.62
CA THR A 250 -40.88 -1.17 8.76
C THR A 250 -42.15 -1.83 8.27
N ALA A 251 -42.32 -3.12 8.62
CA ALA A 251 -43.57 -3.82 8.48
C ALA A 251 -44.65 -3.04 9.25
N GLY A 252 -45.58 -2.42 8.51
CA GLY A 252 -46.79 -1.84 9.07
C GLY A 252 -47.62 -2.96 9.69
N ARG A 253 -47.75 -2.96 11.01
CA ARG A 253 -48.87 -3.61 11.69
C ARG A 253 -50.00 -2.58 11.76
N GLY A 254 -50.93 -2.68 10.80
CA GLY A 254 -52.25 -2.08 10.95
C GLY A 254 -53.01 -2.85 12.04
N ARG A 255 -53.54 -2.10 13.01
CA ARG A 255 -54.66 -2.51 13.85
C ARG A 255 -55.94 -2.02 13.19
#